data_AF-A0A094L4Z2-F1
#
_entry.id   AF-A0A094L4Z2-F1
#
_cell.length_a   1.000
_cell.length_b   1.000
_cell.length_c   1.000
_cell.angle_alpha   90.00
_cell.angle_beta   90.00
_cell.angle_gamma   90.00
#
_symmetry.space_group_name_H-M   'P 1'
#
loop_
_entity.id
_entity.type
_entity.pdbx_description
1 polymer ?
#
loop_
_entity_poly.entity_id
_entity_poly.type
_entity_poly.pdbx_seq_one_letter_code
_entity_poly.pdbx_strand_id
1 'polypeptide(L)'
;VGACIVNSENKIVGIGYNGMPNGCSDDVLPWTRAAAHRLDTKYPYVCHAELNAIMNKNSADVKGCSMYVALFPCNECAKLIIQAGIKEVIFMSDKYHDTTEMTAARRMFDLAGIIYREFKPKCNKIIINFDSINSRPSQKLL
;
A
#
# COMPACT_ATOMS: atom_id res chain seq x y z
N VAL A 1 2.12 5.97 -3.27
CA VAL A 1 1.86 5.01 -2.18
C VAL A 1 2.24 3.63 -2.69
N GLY A 2 2.91 2.83 -1.87
CA GLY A 2 3.20 1.43 -2.16
C GLY A 2 2.60 0.52 -1.08
N ALA A 3 2.25 -0.71 -1.45
CA ALA A 3 1.73 -1.75 -0.58
C ALA A 3 2.40 -3.10 -0.91
N CYS A 4 2.61 -3.92 0.12
CA CYS A 4 3.22 -5.24 0.05
C CYS A 4 2.44 -6.20 0.95
N ILE A 5 2.00 -7.34 0.40
CA ILE A 5 1.26 -8.37 1.13
C ILE A 5 2.22 -9.51 1.43
N VAL A 6 2.24 -9.95 2.69
CA VAL A 6 3.15 -10.97 3.20
C VAL A 6 2.34 -12.05 3.92
N ASN A 7 2.64 -13.32 3.63
CA ASN A 7 1.97 -14.45 4.28
C ASN A 7 2.63 -14.84 5.62
N SER A 8 2.07 -15.83 6.31
CA SER A 8 2.57 -16.33 7.61
C SER A 8 3.97 -16.94 7.56
N GLU A 9 4.47 -17.29 6.38
CA GLU A 9 5.82 -17.81 6.14
C GLU A 9 6.82 -16.69 5.74
N ASN A 10 6.43 -15.42 5.90
CA ASN A 10 7.21 -14.24 5.51
C ASN A 10 7.53 -14.17 4.00
N LYS A 11 6.70 -14.78 3.15
CA LYS A 11 6.83 -14.68 1.70
C LYS A 11 6.00 -13.51 1.19
N ILE A 12 6.58 -12.72 0.30
CA ILE A 12 5.85 -11.67 -0.42
C ILE A 12 4.92 -12.37 -1.41
N VAL A 13 3.61 -12.13 -1.24
CA VAL A 13 2.56 -12.75 -2.06
C VAL A 13 1.78 -11.74 -2.91
N GLY A 14 2.08 -10.44 -2.78
CA GLY A 14 1.51 -9.38 -3.61
C GLY A 14 2.23 -8.05 -3.41
N ILE A 15 2.37 -7.26 -4.48
CA ILE A 15 2.98 -5.93 -4.45
C ILE A 15 2.12 -4.99 -5.30
N GLY A 16 1.92 -3.76 -4.84
CA GLY A 16 1.18 -2.74 -5.56
C GLY A 16 1.69 -1.33 -5.32
N TYR A 17 1.49 -0.47 -6.31
CA TYR A 17 1.63 0.99 -6.21
C TYR A 17 0.41 1.64 -6.87
N ASN A 18 0.14 2.90 -6.57
CA ASN A 18 -0.99 3.60 -7.20
C ASN A 18 -0.68 3.93 -8.67
N GLY A 19 -1.62 3.66 -9.57
CA GLY A 19 -1.44 3.83 -11.02
C GLY A 19 -2.78 3.74 -11.75
N MET A 20 -2.79 4.01 -13.06
CA MET A 20 -3.99 3.76 -13.87
C MET A 20 -4.23 2.24 -14.06
N PRO A 21 -5.47 1.83 -14.43
CA PRO A 21 -5.77 0.42 -14.67
C PRO A 21 -4.93 -0.18 -15.80
N ASN A 22 -4.78 -1.50 -15.82
CA ASN A 22 -4.06 -2.21 -16.89
C ASN A 22 -4.67 -1.88 -18.27
N GLY A 23 -3.81 -1.50 -19.22
CA GLY A 23 -4.23 -1.08 -20.56
C GLY A 23 -4.67 0.38 -20.67
N CYS A 24 -4.75 1.12 -19.56
CA CYS A 24 -4.96 2.56 -19.55
C CYS A 24 -3.62 3.28 -19.34
N SER A 25 -3.14 4.01 -20.34
CA SER A 25 -1.84 4.71 -20.23
C SER A 25 -1.89 5.85 -19.21
N ASP A 26 -0.87 5.92 -18.37
CA ASP A 26 -0.60 7.05 -17.46
C ASP A 26 -0.35 8.37 -18.21
N ASP A 27 0.01 8.31 -19.50
CA ASP A 27 0.24 9.50 -20.33
C ASP A 27 -1.03 10.04 -20.99
N VAL A 28 -2.11 9.24 -21.01
CA VAL A 28 -3.39 9.61 -21.65
C VAL A 28 -4.40 10.09 -20.61
N LEU A 29 -4.46 9.44 -19.44
CA LEU A 29 -5.40 9.80 -18.39
C LEU A 29 -4.86 10.93 -17.50
N PRO A 30 -5.73 11.83 -17.00
CA PRO A 30 -5.29 12.99 -16.25
C PRO A 30 -4.71 12.61 -14.89
N TRP A 31 -3.56 13.21 -14.54
CA TRP A 31 -2.96 13.10 -13.20
C TRP A 31 -3.27 14.28 -12.28
N THR A 32 -3.90 15.34 -12.80
CA THR A 32 -4.25 16.53 -12.01
C THR A 32 -5.27 16.20 -10.92
N ARG A 33 -5.21 16.97 -9.83
CA ARG A 33 -6.12 16.89 -8.68
C ARG A 33 -7.26 17.89 -8.78
N ALA A 34 -7.15 18.89 -9.64
CA ALA A 34 -8.15 19.94 -9.78
C ALA A 34 -8.35 20.27 -11.25
N ALA A 35 -9.61 20.32 -11.66
CA ALA A 35 -10.06 20.70 -12.99
C ALA A 35 -11.54 21.11 -12.90
N ALA A 36 -12.07 21.75 -13.95
CA ALA A 36 -13.46 22.17 -14.02
C ALA A 36 -14.42 20.97 -13.99
N HIS A 37 -14.07 19.88 -14.69
CA HIS A 37 -14.84 18.64 -14.67
C HIS A 37 -14.08 17.53 -13.94
N ARG A 38 -14.83 16.69 -13.21
CA ARG A 38 -14.25 15.57 -12.44
C ARG A 38 -13.53 14.55 -13.33
N LEU A 39 -14.01 14.37 -14.56
CA LEU A 39 -13.39 13.49 -15.57
C LEU A 39 -12.02 13.99 -16.04
N ASP A 40 -11.70 15.25 -15.81
CA ASP A 40 -10.39 15.82 -16.11
C ASP A 40 -9.42 15.70 -14.93
N THR A 41 -9.76 14.93 -13.89
CA THR A 41 -8.92 14.67 -12.71
C THR A 41 -8.57 13.20 -12.61
N LYS A 42 -7.54 12.85 -11.84
CA LYS A 42 -7.14 11.44 -11.65
C LYS A 42 -8.15 10.60 -10.87
N TYR A 43 -9.01 11.22 -10.07
CA TYR A 43 -9.80 10.54 -9.05
C TYR A 43 -10.81 9.49 -9.56
N PRO A 44 -11.40 9.61 -10.75
CA PRO A 44 -12.25 8.56 -11.32
C PRO A 44 -11.48 7.33 -11.79
N TYR A 45 -10.17 7.45 -12.04
CA TYR A 45 -9.41 6.46 -12.79
C TYR A 45 -8.34 5.75 -11.96
N VAL A 46 -7.71 6.47 -11.02
CA VAL A 46 -6.54 5.95 -10.32
C VAL A 46 -6.89 4.76 -9.42
N CYS A 47 -6.16 3.66 -9.59
CA CYS A 47 -6.16 2.53 -8.67
C CYS A 47 -5.20 2.81 -7.51
N HIS A 48 -5.65 2.53 -6.28
CA HIS A 48 -4.81 2.64 -5.10
C HIS A 48 -3.83 1.45 -4.98
N ALA A 49 -2.77 1.62 -4.18
CA ALA A 49 -1.71 0.63 -4.05
C ALA A 49 -2.22 -0.68 -3.42
N GLU A 50 -3.14 -0.57 -2.48
CA GLU A 50 -3.77 -1.68 -1.75
C GLU A 50 -4.61 -2.56 -2.70
N LEU A 51 -5.39 -1.92 -3.58
CA LEU A 51 -6.14 -2.61 -4.63
C LEU A 51 -5.17 -3.36 -5.55
N ASN A 52 -4.17 -2.66 -6.07
CA ASN A 52 -3.20 -3.27 -6.98
C ASN A 52 -2.43 -4.41 -6.31
N ALA A 53 -2.06 -4.31 -5.02
CA ALA A 53 -1.38 -5.39 -4.31
C ALA A 53 -2.24 -6.65 -4.17
N ILE A 54 -3.55 -6.50 -3.90
CA ILE A 54 -4.51 -7.62 -3.84
C ILE A 54 -4.71 -8.27 -5.21
N MET A 55 -4.79 -7.45 -6.27
CA MET A 55 -5.01 -7.92 -7.65
C MET A 55 -3.75 -8.54 -8.26
N ASN A 56 -2.55 -8.05 -7.90
CA ASN A 56 -1.26 -8.54 -8.39
C ASN A 56 -0.72 -9.75 -7.62
N LYS A 57 -1.54 -10.39 -6.78
CA LYS A 57 -1.08 -11.53 -5.99
C LYS A 57 -0.54 -12.66 -6.87
N ASN A 58 0.53 -13.31 -6.43
CA ASN A 58 1.11 -14.50 -7.09
C ASN A 58 0.68 -15.81 -6.40
N SER A 59 -0.44 -15.76 -5.69
CA SER A 59 -1.02 -16.84 -4.88
C SER A 59 -2.51 -16.96 -5.15
N ALA A 60 -3.12 -18.10 -4.79
CA ALA A 60 -4.54 -18.34 -5.01
C ALA A 60 -5.42 -17.31 -4.28
N ASP A 61 -5.04 -16.96 -3.04
CA ASP A 61 -5.64 -15.91 -2.25
C ASP A 61 -4.61 -15.28 -1.29
N VAL A 62 -5.03 -14.23 -0.60
CA VAL A 62 -4.24 -13.53 0.43
C VAL A 62 -4.92 -13.61 1.80
N LYS A 63 -5.73 -14.65 2.03
CA LYS A 63 -6.43 -14.84 3.30
C LYS A 63 -5.40 -15.10 4.41
N GLY A 64 -5.62 -14.50 5.57
CA GLY A 64 -4.70 -14.63 6.71
C GLY A 64 -3.40 -13.85 6.57
N CYS A 65 -3.15 -13.16 5.45
CA CYS A 65 -1.93 -12.40 5.23
C CYS A 65 -1.94 -11.06 5.99
N SER A 66 -0.77 -10.43 6.05
CA SER A 66 -0.56 -9.06 6.53
C SER A 66 -0.23 -8.13 5.36
N MET A 67 -0.78 -6.92 5.34
CA MET A 67 -0.44 -5.87 4.36
C MET A 67 0.42 -4.80 5.01
N TYR A 68 1.62 -4.58 4.47
CA TYR A 68 2.46 -3.42 4.75
C TYR A 68 2.15 -2.31 3.74
N VAL A 69 1.83 -1.11 4.19
CA VAL A 69 1.44 0.01 3.32
C VAL A 69 2.05 1.32 3.76
N ALA A 70 2.42 2.18 2.81
CA ALA A 70 3.08 3.45 3.12
C ALA A 70 2.15 4.49 3.80
N LEU A 71 0.84 4.42 3.58
CA LEU A 71 -0.17 5.34 4.11
C LEU A 71 -1.39 4.52 4.57
N PHE A 72 -2.04 4.93 5.68
CA PHE A 72 -3.24 4.27 6.17
C PHE A 72 -4.32 4.16 5.07
N PRO A 73 -4.94 2.97 4.86
CA PRO A 73 -5.88 2.76 3.75
C PRO A 73 -7.13 3.63 3.86
N CYS A 74 -7.63 4.11 2.73
CA CYS A 74 -8.96 4.74 2.70
C CYS A 74 -10.07 3.68 2.91
N ASN A 75 -11.31 4.14 3.11
CA ASN A 75 -12.46 3.26 3.33
C ASN A 75 -12.70 2.28 2.16
N GLU A 76 -12.51 2.70 0.90
CA GLU A 76 -12.68 1.79 -0.24
C GLU A 76 -11.63 0.68 -0.26
N CYS A 77 -10.36 1.00 0.05
CA CYS A 77 -9.31 0.00 0.21
C CYS A 77 -9.55 -0.91 1.42
N ALA A 78 -10.09 -0.37 2.52
CA ALA A 78 -10.45 -1.17 3.69
C ALA A 78 -11.51 -2.25 3.35
N LYS A 79 -12.53 -1.92 2.54
CA LYS A 79 -13.50 -2.92 2.05
C LYS A 79 -12.81 -4.05 1.29
N LEU A 80 -11.88 -3.72 0.39
CA LEU A 80 -11.14 -4.71 -0.39
C LEU A 80 -10.25 -5.59 0.50
N ILE A 81 -9.54 -4.99 1.45
CA ILE A 81 -8.68 -5.69 2.42
C ILE A 81 -9.50 -6.71 3.22
N ILE A 82 -10.66 -6.29 3.75
CA ILE A 82 -11.57 -7.15 4.52
C ILE A 82 -12.06 -8.31 3.65
N GLN A 83 -12.58 -8.02 2.46
CA GLN A 83 -13.14 -9.04 1.56
C GLN A 83 -12.07 -10.01 1.02
N ALA A 84 -10.82 -9.55 0.88
CA ALA A 84 -9.69 -10.40 0.50
C ALA A 84 -9.23 -11.35 1.63
N GLY A 85 -9.72 -11.13 2.87
CA GLY A 85 -9.42 -11.97 4.02
C GLY A 85 -8.07 -11.70 4.68
N ILE A 86 -7.43 -10.56 4.36
CA ILE A 86 -6.23 -10.06 5.05
C ILE A 86 -6.59 -9.83 6.52
N LYS A 87 -5.65 -10.07 7.44
CA LYS A 87 -5.90 -9.99 8.90
C LYS A 87 -5.15 -8.89 9.63
N GLU A 88 -4.13 -8.31 9.01
CA GLU A 88 -3.33 -7.25 9.61
C GLU A 88 -2.94 -6.18 8.57
N VAL A 89 -3.00 -4.91 8.98
CA VAL A 89 -2.49 -3.76 8.20
C VAL A 89 -1.41 -3.04 9.01
N ILE A 90 -0.19 -3.01 8.47
CA ILE A 90 0.95 -2.30 9.04
C ILE A 90 1.18 -1.05 8.19
N PHE A 91 0.97 0.14 8.75
CA PHE A 91 1.07 1.40 8.00
C PHE A 91 2.20 2.30 8.49
N MET A 92 2.88 3.02 7.60
CA MET A 92 3.95 3.95 7.99
C MET A 92 3.44 5.35 8.38
N SER A 93 2.38 5.84 7.72
CA SER A 93 1.85 7.18 7.95
C SER A 93 0.33 7.14 8.11
N ASP A 94 -0.18 7.90 9.08
CA ASP A 94 -1.60 8.17 9.26
C ASP A 94 -1.89 9.68 9.27
N LYS A 95 -1.24 10.41 8.34
CA LYS A 95 -1.34 11.88 8.27
C LYS A 95 -2.74 12.43 7.95
N TYR A 96 -3.67 11.57 7.56
CA TYR A 96 -5.07 11.91 7.29
C TYR A 96 -6.00 11.26 8.32
N HIS A 97 -5.49 10.99 9.53
CA HIS A 97 -6.21 10.27 10.58
C HIS A 97 -7.65 10.79 10.74
N ASP A 98 -7.84 12.09 10.87
CA ASP A 98 -9.11 12.71 11.21
C ASP A 98 -10.10 12.85 10.04
N THR A 99 -9.78 12.38 8.83
CA THR A 99 -10.73 12.45 7.71
C THR A 99 -11.85 11.41 7.85
N THR A 100 -12.97 11.68 7.18
CA THR A 100 -14.13 10.79 7.15
C THR A 100 -13.77 9.41 6.60
N GLU A 101 -12.94 9.35 5.56
CA GLU A 101 -12.52 8.11 4.91
C GLU A 101 -11.70 7.23 5.84
N MET A 102 -10.74 7.82 6.57
CA MET A 102 -9.88 7.09 7.50
C MET A 102 -10.65 6.66 8.75
N THR A 103 -11.59 7.49 9.21
CA THR A 103 -12.53 7.14 10.28
C THR A 103 -13.42 5.96 9.88
N ALA A 104 -13.97 5.97 8.67
CA ALA A 104 -14.78 4.87 8.16
C ALA A 104 -13.96 3.58 7.98
N ALA A 105 -12.72 3.69 7.50
CA ALA A 105 -11.80 2.55 7.39
C ALA A 105 -11.52 1.90 8.76
N ARG A 106 -11.19 2.68 9.79
CA ARG A 106 -10.99 2.15 11.16
C ARG A 106 -12.23 1.46 11.69
N ARG A 107 -13.41 2.08 11.57
CA ARG A 107 -14.68 1.44 11.97
C ARG A 107 -14.90 0.10 11.29
N MET A 108 -14.63 0.00 9.99
CA MET A 108 -14.76 -1.26 9.25
C MET A 108 -13.72 -2.29 9.68
N PHE A 109 -12.48 -1.89 9.91
CA PHE A 109 -11.44 -2.78 10.42
C PHE A 109 -11.77 -3.31 11.83
N ASP A 110 -12.22 -2.44 12.74
CA ASP A 110 -12.64 -2.82 14.09
C ASP A 110 -13.78 -3.85 14.05
N LEU A 111 -14.82 -3.59 13.25
CA LEU A 111 -15.97 -4.50 13.10
C LEU A 111 -15.59 -5.83 12.46
N ALA A 112 -14.65 -5.83 11.52
CA ALA A 112 -14.20 -7.04 10.82
C ALA A 112 -13.08 -7.79 11.56
N GLY A 113 -12.58 -7.27 12.68
CA GLY A 113 -11.47 -7.84 13.44
C GLY A 113 -10.14 -7.79 12.68
N ILE A 114 -9.92 -6.75 11.87
CA ILE A 114 -8.64 -6.49 11.21
C ILE A 114 -7.74 -5.72 12.16
N ILE A 115 -6.59 -6.29 12.49
CA ILE A 115 -5.58 -5.60 13.30
C ILE A 115 -4.93 -4.53 12.44
N TYR A 116 -4.76 -3.32 12.96
CA TYR A 116 -3.95 -2.30 12.29
C TYR A 116 -3.02 -1.60 13.26
N ARG A 117 -1.79 -1.33 12.83
CA ARG A 117 -0.78 -0.68 13.67
C ARG A 117 0.22 0.13 12.87
N GLU A 118 0.72 1.20 13.49
CA GLU A 118 1.77 2.03 12.91
C GLU A 118 3.11 1.27 12.93
N PHE A 119 3.84 1.34 11.83
CA PHE A 119 5.18 0.80 11.74
C PHE A 119 6.17 1.73 12.45
N LYS A 120 6.97 1.17 13.36
CA LYS A 120 8.07 1.87 14.03
C LYS A 120 9.41 1.38 13.47
N PRO A 121 9.98 2.06 12.46
CA PRO A 121 11.21 1.60 11.84
C PRO A 121 12.40 1.77 12.79
N LYS A 122 13.35 0.83 12.75
CA LYS A 122 14.61 0.91 13.52
C LYS A 122 15.59 1.96 12.97
N CYS A 123 15.47 2.29 11.68
CA CYS A 123 16.21 3.34 11.00
C CYS A 123 15.29 4.09 10.03
N ASN A 124 15.54 5.37 9.81
CA ASN A 124 14.70 6.21 8.95
C ASN A 124 15.06 6.13 7.45
N LYS A 125 16.16 5.46 7.09
CA LYS A 125 16.67 5.38 5.73
C LYS A 125 17.31 4.02 5.47
N ILE A 126 17.01 3.46 4.31
CA ILE A 126 17.69 2.28 3.74
C ILE A 126 18.28 2.74 2.40
N ILE A 127 19.56 2.42 2.17
CA ILE A 127 20.24 2.74 0.91
C ILE A 127 20.38 1.44 0.12
N ILE A 128 19.78 1.39 -1.05
CA ILE A 128 20.05 0.36 -2.05
C ILE A 128 21.16 0.92 -2.95
N ASN A 129 22.36 0.35 -2.85
CA ASN A 129 23.52 0.76 -3.63
C ASN A 129 23.93 -0.39 -4.56
N PHE A 130 23.73 -0.24 -5.87
CA PHE A 130 24.09 -1.28 -6.83
C PHE A 130 25.60 -1.53 -6.91
N ASP A 131 26.43 -0.52 -6.63
CA ASP A 131 27.90 -0.67 -6.63
C ASP A 131 28.41 -1.43 -5.40
N SER A 132 27.55 -1.70 -4.40
CA SER A 132 27.96 -2.42 -3.20
C SER A 132 28.39 -3.86 -3.47
N ILE A 133 27.98 -4.44 -4.60
CA ILE A 133 28.42 -5.80 -5.00
C ILE A 133 29.90 -5.82 -5.43
N ASN A 134 30.40 -4.71 -5.98
CA ASN A 134 31.78 -4.56 -6.47
C ASN A 134 32.70 -3.90 -5.44
N SER A 135 32.12 -3.18 -4.48
CA SER A 135 32.87 -2.47 -3.44
C SER A 135 33.40 -3.46 -2.40
N ARG A 136 34.66 -3.29 -1.94
CA ARG A 136 35.10 -3.98 -0.72
C ARG A 136 34.19 -3.53 0.44
N PRO A 137 33.78 -4.43 1.35
CA PRO A 137 33.03 -4.03 2.53
C PRO A 137 33.81 -2.93 3.25
N SER A 138 33.18 -1.78 3.48
CA SER A 138 33.77 -0.74 4.31
C SER A 138 34.04 -1.36 5.68
N GLN A 139 35.31 -1.44 6.08
CA GLN A 139 35.67 -1.71 7.47
C GLN A 139 34.97 -0.62 8.28
N LYS A 140 33.98 -0.99 9.10
CA LYS A 140 33.42 -0.08 10.10
C LYS A 140 34.61 0.43 10.92
N LEU A 141 34.86 1.74 10.88
CA LEU A 141 35.62 2.40 11.93
C LEU A 141 34.91 2.07 13.25
N LEU A 142 35.62 1.36 14.11
CA LEU A 142 35.23 1.06 15.49
C LEU A 142 35.02 2.36 16.26
#